data_AF-F3APH9-F1
#
_entry.id   AF-F3APH9-F1
#
_cell.length_a   1.000
_cell.length_b   1.000
_cell.length_c   1.000
_cell.angle_alpha   90.00
_cell.angle_beta   90.00
_cell.angle_gamma   90.00
#
_symmetry.space_group_name_H-M   'P 1'
#
loop_
_entity.id
_entity.type
_entity.pdbx_description
1 polymer ?
#
loop_
_entity_poly.entity_id
_entity_poly.type
_entity_poly.pdbx_seq_one_letter_code
_entity_poly.pdbx_strand_id
1 'polypeptide(L)'
;MKKKRILFGLIAIGISLYMSGCMELMPKEKQTFRTRGKGVYQGFDHVPEDYTAEQAKRDGCVVYRDTKLVDGGEYWEQFLRSAESKEPAKVRIMYQFGREKEWFLEDLFYDGKNFRVILSKDHEVHDYEYKYLLDLEGRMDQAVKPVRYVVLTNDKDLSFQNVWDSEHAKTEEEKLNYKRIIYEIP
;
A
#
# COMPACT_ATOMS: atom_id res chain seq x y z
N MET A 1 -23.97 38.17 41.54
CA MET A 1 -23.14 37.76 40.39
C MET A 1 -24.07 37.44 39.22
N LYS A 2 -23.83 38.03 38.04
CA LYS A 2 -24.74 38.07 36.89
C LYS A 2 -24.48 36.93 35.88
N LYS A 3 -25.58 36.36 35.39
CA LYS A 3 -25.94 35.95 34.00
C LYS A 3 -25.18 34.83 33.25
N LYS A 4 -25.97 33.75 33.01
CA LYS A 4 -26.40 33.12 31.73
C LYS A 4 -25.39 32.76 30.63
N ARG A 5 -25.48 31.47 30.25
CA ARG A 5 -25.02 30.72 29.07
C ARG A 5 -25.13 31.46 27.73
N ILE A 6 -24.11 31.32 26.87
CA ILE A 6 -24.22 31.35 25.40
C ILE A 6 -23.30 30.25 24.81
N LEU A 7 -23.86 29.50 23.87
CA LEU A 7 -23.28 28.43 23.07
C LEU A 7 -22.62 29.03 21.80
N PHE A 8 -21.38 28.67 21.48
CA PHE A 8 -20.71 28.75 20.17
C PHE A 8 -19.66 27.61 20.21
N GLY A 9 -19.56 26.63 19.32
CA GLY A 9 -20.06 26.51 17.96
C GLY A 9 -18.99 26.93 16.94
N LEU A 10 -17.86 26.22 16.87
CA LEU A 10 -16.86 26.22 15.78
C LEU A 10 -16.09 24.89 15.86
N ILE A 11 -16.54 23.79 15.24
CA ILE A 11 -16.16 23.35 13.88
C ILE A 11 -14.81 23.92 13.45
N ALA A 12 -13.76 23.14 13.67
CA ALA A 12 -12.55 23.14 12.84
C ALA A 12 -12.39 21.73 12.27
N ILE A 13 -13.16 21.44 11.22
CA ILE A 13 -12.83 20.41 10.24
C ILE A 13 -11.70 20.98 9.39
N GLY A 14 -10.59 20.26 9.32
CA GLY A 14 -9.40 20.73 8.61
C GLY A 14 -8.36 19.63 8.36
N ILE A 15 -8.83 18.50 7.84
CA ILE A 15 -8.09 17.57 6.96
C ILE A 15 -6.75 17.07 7.53
N SER A 16 -6.83 16.21 8.53
CA SER A 16 -5.89 15.10 8.61
C SER A 16 -6.36 14.04 7.62
N LEU A 17 -5.64 13.89 6.50
CA LEU A 17 -5.74 12.69 5.65
C LEU A 17 -5.21 11.50 6.47
N TYR A 18 -6.00 11.06 7.43
CA TYR A 18 -5.85 9.73 8.01
C TYR A 18 -6.15 8.77 6.88
N MET A 19 -5.08 8.17 6.37
CA MET A 19 -5.09 6.89 5.68
C MET A 19 -5.94 5.93 6.51
N SER A 20 -7.24 5.91 6.25
CA SER A 20 -8.18 5.10 7.00
C SER A 20 -8.16 3.71 6.38
N GLY A 21 -7.08 2.99 6.70
CA GLY A 21 -6.95 1.55 6.58
C GLY A 21 -6.45 0.92 7.89
N CYS A 22 -6.52 1.64 9.01
CA CYS A 22 -6.16 1.12 10.32
C CYS A 22 -7.40 0.53 11.00
N MET A 23 -7.60 -0.78 10.87
CA MET A 23 -8.30 -1.55 11.90
C MET A 23 -7.27 -2.16 12.85
N GLU A 24 -7.58 -2.05 14.14
CA GLU A 24 -6.76 -2.41 15.29
C GLU A 24 -6.18 -3.84 15.25
N LEU A 25 -4.93 -3.87 15.65
CA LEU A 25 -4.04 -4.98 15.95
C LEU A 25 -4.71 -6.13 16.71
N MET A 26 -4.86 -7.28 16.06
CA MET A 26 -4.80 -8.55 16.79
C MET A 26 -3.36 -8.76 17.30
N PRO A 27 -3.15 -9.20 18.55
CA PRO A 27 -1.81 -9.50 19.03
C PRO A 27 -1.31 -10.74 18.29
N LYS A 28 -0.36 -10.55 17.37
CA LYS A 28 0.28 -11.66 16.65
C LYS A 28 1.64 -11.98 17.24
N GLU A 29 1.73 -13.22 17.69
CA GLU A 29 2.94 -13.99 17.95
C GLU A 29 4.00 -13.72 16.88
N LYS A 30 5.27 -13.47 17.28
CA LYS A 30 6.40 -13.29 16.34
C LYS A 30 6.58 -14.54 15.48
N GLN A 31 5.94 -14.57 14.31
CA GLN A 31 6.07 -15.67 13.38
C GLN A 31 7.30 -15.47 12.48
N THR A 32 8.28 -16.35 12.66
CA THR A 32 9.47 -16.44 11.83
C THR A 32 9.12 -17.11 10.51
N PHE A 33 9.10 -16.35 9.41
CA PHE A 33 8.98 -16.96 8.09
C PHE A 33 10.33 -17.43 7.57
N ARG A 34 10.37 -18.66 7.06
CA ARG A 34 11.48 -19.16 6.25
C ARG A 34 11.14 -18.90 4.79
N THR A 35 11.76 -17.90 4.18
CA THR A 35 12.04 -17.95 2.75
C THR A 35 12.86 -19.24 2.49
N ARG A 36 12.87 -19.82 1.28
CA ARG A 36 13.81 -20.93 0.97
C ARG A 36 15.24 -20.37 1.09
N GLY A 37 15.79 -20.42 2.31
CA GLY A 37 16.96 -19.70 2.77
C GLY A 37 16.76 -19.30 4.24
N LYS A 38 17.43 -20.00 5.17
CA LYS A 38 17.34 -19.76 6.61
C LYS A 38 17.76 -18.32 6.96
N GLY A 39 16.82 -17.45 7.32
CA GLY A 39 17.10 -16.12 7.88
C GLY A 39 15.83 -15.45 8.41
N VAL A 40 15.97 -14.65 9.48
CA VAL A 40 14.95 -13.66 9.90
C VAL A 40 14.83 -12.64 8.77
N TYR A 41 13.61 -12.24 8.39
CA TYR A 41 13.42 -11.15 7.44
C TYR A 41 14.05 -9.88 8.02
N GLN A 42 15.20 -9.46 7.47
CA GLN A 42 15.93 -8.25 7.89
C GLN A 42 15.45 -6.99 7.14
N GLY A 43 14.20 -7.02 6.67
CA GLY A 43 13.65 -6.23 5.58
C GLY A 43 14.27 -4.88 5.30
N PHE A 44 14.05 -3.94 6.23
CA PHE A 44 14.40 -2.53 6.09
C PHE A 44 15.55 -2.12 7.00
N ASP A 45 16.18 -3.06 7.71
CA ASP A 45 17.19 -2.79 8.75
C ASP A 45 18.42 -2.04 8.21
N HIS A 46 18.72 -2.24 6.93
CA HIS A 46 19.87 -1.62 6.25
C HIS A 46 19.47 -0.42 5.38
N VAL A 47 18.20 0.00 5.41
CA VAL A 47 17.74 1.18 4.68
C VAL A 47 18.08 2.42 5.51
N PRO A 48 18.93 3.33 5.01
CA PRO A 48 19.31 4.51 5.78
C PRO A 48 18.13 5.47 5.97
N GLU A 49 18.15 6.26 7.04
CA GLU A 49 17.09 7.25 7.30
C GLU A 49 16.97 8.30 6.18
N ASP A 50 18.09 8.63 5.53
CA ASP A 50 18.16 9.57 4.42
C ASP A 50 18.03 8.91 3.04
N TYR A 51 17.40 7.72 2.97
CA TYR A 51 17.22 6.97 1.73
C TYR A 51 16.57 7.83 0.63
N THR A 52 17.11 7.76 -0.59
CA THR A 52 16.65 8.57 -1.72
C THR A 52 16.07 7.72 -2.84
N ALA A 53 15.26 8.37 -3.69
CA ALA A 53 14.76 7.74 -4.91
C ALA A 53 15.91 7.25 -5.80
N GLU A 54 17.02 8.00 -5.91
CA GLU A 54 18.18 7.59 -6.71
C GLU A 54 18.89 6.36 -6.12
N GLN A 55 18.90 6.19 -4.79
CA GLN A 55 19.37 4.95 -4.17
C GLN A 55 18.40 3.80 -4.48
N ALA A 56 17.09 4.01 -4.32
CA ALA A 56 16.08 3.00 -4.66
C ALA A 56 16.19 2.49 -6.10
N LYS A 57 16.43 3.38 -7.06
CA LYS A 57 16.69 3.02 -8.46
C LYS A 57 17.91 2.13 -8.61
N ARG A 58 19.04 2.49 -7.96
CA ARG A 58 20.28 1.69 -7.99
C ARG A 58 20.11 0.32 -7.33
N ASP A 59 19.24 0.24 -6.33
CA ASP A 59 18.93 -0.98 -5.60
C ASP A 59 17.89 -1.87 -6.31
N GLY A 60 17.40 -1.47 -7.50
CA GLY A 60 16.44 -2.23 -8.29
C GLY A 60 15.01 -2.16 -7.76
N CYS A 61 14.65 -1.06 -7.08
CA CYS A 61 13.27 -0.83 -6.66
C CYS A 61 12.41 -0.31 -7.80
N VAL A 62 11.12 -0.62 -7.75
CA VAL A 62 10.08 0.13 -8.47
C VAL A 62 9.91 1.47 -7.76
N VAL A 63 9.93 2.59 -8.47
CA VAL A 63 9.86 3.91 -7.85
C VAL A 63 8.64 4.67 -8.36
N TYR A 64 7.72 4.98 -7.44
CA TYR A 64 6.58 5.85 -7.67
C TYR A 64 6.80 7.22 -7.02
N ARG A 65 6.55 8.30 -7.77
CA ARG A 65 6.50 9.68 -7.26
C ARG A 65 5.16 10.30 -7.58
N ASP A 66 4.45 10.81 -6.58
CA ASP A 66 3.16 11.48 -6.73
C ASP A 66 2.20 10.70 -7.65
N THR A 67 2.07 9.38 -7.42
CA THR A 67 1.24 8.42 -8.20
C THR A 67 1.78 8.02 -9.57
N LYS A 68 2.96 8.46 -9.98
CA LYS A 68 3.54 8.12 -11.28
C LYS A 68 4.72 7.20 -11.15
N LEU A 69 4.76 6.17 -12.01
CA LEU A 69 5.95 5.35 -12.17
C LEU A 69 7.09 6.21 -12.75
N VAL A 70 8.24 6.19 -12.07
CA VAL A 70 9.44 6.96 -12.45
C VAL A 70 10.62 6.06 -12.80
N ASP A 71 10.62 4.81 -12.32
CA ASP A 71 11.69 3.85 -12.53
C ASP A 71 11.27 2.41 -12.15
N GLY A 72 12.00 1.42 -12.66
CA GLY A 72 11.87 0.03 -12.24
C GLY A 72 10.65 -0.71 -12.77
N GLY A 73 9.99 -0.20 -13.82
CA GLY A 73 8.86 -0.88 -14.45
C GLY A 73 9.21 -2.30 -14.92
N GLU A 74 10.45 -2.52 -15.36
CA GLU A 74 10.96 -3.83 -15.73
C GLU A 74 10.98 -4.84 -14.57
N TYR A 75 11.25 -4.38 -13.34
CA TYR A 75 11.23 -5.22 -12.14
C TYR A 75 9.80 -5.57 -11.75
N TRP A 76 8.87 -4.63 -11.90
CA TRP A 76 7.44 -4.88 -11.72
C TRP A 76 6.91 -5.93 -12.72
N GLU A 77 7.22 -5.75 -14.01
CA GLU A 77 6.84 -6.70 -15.05
C GLU A 77 7.47 -8.08 -14.87
N GLN A 78 8.72 -8.14 -14.38
CA GLN A 78 9.36 -9.40 -14.02
C GLN A 78 8.63 -10.10 -12.88
N PHE A 79 8.28 -9.35 -11.82
CA PHE A 79 7.52 -9.89 -10.69
C PHE A 79 6.17 -10.48 -11.13
N LEU A 80 5.43 -9.76 -11.99
CA LEU A 80 4.15 -10.24 -12.51
C LEU A 80 4.31 -11.54 -13.31
N ARG A 81 5.30 -11.62 -14.22
CA ARG A 81 5.57 -12.85 -15.00
C ARG A 81 5.94 -14.04 -14.12
N SER A 82 6.76 -13.83 -13.09
CA SER A 82 7.10 -14.89 -12.14
C SER A 82 5.87 -15.34 -11.35
N ALA A 83 5.04 -14.41 -10.88
CA ALA A 83 3.80 -14.74 -10.17
C ALA A 83 2.81 -15.51 -11.04
N GLU A 84 2.61 -15.10 -12.29
CA GLU A 84 1.78 -15.81 -13.28
C GLU A 84 2.29 -17.25 -13.53
N SER A 85 3.61 -17.41 -13.58
CA SER A 85 4.29 -18.72 -13.73
C SER A 85 4.31 -19.55 -12.43
N LYS A 86 3.69 -19.06 -11.34
CA LYS A 86 3.69 -19.66 -10.01
C LYS A 86 5.09 -19.82 -9.39
N GLU A 87 6.04 -19.01 -9.83
CA GLU A 87 7.40 -18.99 -9.32
C GLU A 87 7.52 -17.99 -8.15
N PRO A 88 8.21 -18.35 -7.05
CA PRO A 88 8.45 -17.41 -5.97
C PRO A 88 9.16 -16.16 -6.46
N ALA A 89 8.63 -15.00 -6.08
CA ALA A 89 9.11 -13.70 -6.57
C ALA A 89 9.08 -12.64 -5.46
N LYS A 90 9.89 -11.60 -5.64
CA LYS A 90 9.93 -10.42 -4.78
C LYS A 90 10.09 -9.17 -5.63
N VAL A 91 9.38 -8.11 -5.27
CA VAL A 91 9.66 -6.75 -5.72
C VAL A 91 9.61 -5.78 -4.55
N ARG A 92 10.52 -4.79 -4.54
CA ARG A 92 10.49 -3.68 -3.59
C ARG A 92 9.99 -2.44 -4.30
N ILE A 93 9.04 -1.75 -3.69
CA ILE A 93 8.43 -0.54 -4.24
C ILE A 93 8.72 0.61 -3.29
N MET A 94 9.25 1.71 -3.81
CA MET A 94 9.38 2.99 -3.11
C MET A 94 8.28 3.93 -3.55
N TYR A 95 7.54 4.45 -2.57
CA TYR A 95 6.62 5.57 -2.79
C TYR A 95 7.22 6.84 -2.22
N GLN A 96 7.27 7.89 -3.03
CA GLN A 96 7.66 9.23 -2.64
C GLN A 96 6.51 10.20 -2.91
N PHE A 97 6.13 11.00 -1.92
CA PHE A 97 5.01 11.93 -2.01
C PHE A 97 5.43 13.37 -1.71
N GLY A 98 4.93 14.31 -2.49
CA GLY A 98 5.07 15.73 -2.25
C GLY A 98 6.50 16.25 -2.43
N ARG A 99 6.69 17.51 -2.00
CA ARG A 99 8.01 18.19 -2.01
C ARG A 99 8.84 17.85 -0.79
N GLU A 100 8.18 17.46 0.29
CA GLU A 100 8.81 16.95 1.50
C GLU A 100 9.30 15.54 1.19
N LYS A 101 10.49 15.17 1.66
CA LYS A 101 11.11 13.87 1.35
C LYS A 101 10.40 12.70 2.05
N GLU A 102 9.08 12.73 2.16
CA GLU A 102 8.32 11.62 2.71
C GLU A 102 8.33 10.47 1.73
N TRP A 103 8.86 9.35 2.21
CA TRP A 103 8.86 8.11 1.48
C TRP A 103 8.53 6.94 2.39
N PHE A 104 8.11 5.84 1.79
CA PHE A 104 8.09 4.54 2.43
C PHE A 104 8.37 3.44 1.39
N LEU A 105 8.74 2.27 1.88
CA LEU A 105 8.97 1.09 1.07
C LEU A 105 7.89 0.05 1.35
N GLU A 106 7.53 -0.70 0.32
CA GLU A 106 6.76 -1.94 0.42
C GLU A 106 7.56 -3.07 -0.22
N ASP A 107 7.77 -4.15 0.53
CA ASP A 107 8.26 -5.41 -0.04
C ASP A 107 7.05 -6.30 -0.34
N LEU A 108 6.84 -6.58 -1.62
CA LEU A 108 5.82 -7.49 -2.11
C LEU A 108 6.47 -8.83 -2.47
N PHE A 109 5.93 -9.90 -1.89
CA PHE A 109 6.36 -11.27 -2.11
C PHE A 109 5.24 -12.07 -2.73
N TYR A 110 5.62 -13.06 -3.51
CA TYR A 110 4.76 -14.16 -3.92
C TYR A 110 5.51 -15.47 -3.66
N ASP A 111 4.87 -16.42 -2.98
CA ASP A 111 5.52 -17.68 -2.56
C ASP A 111 5.22 -18.88 -3.49
N GLY A 112 4.55 -18.65 -4.62
CA GLY A 112 4.00 -19.68 -5.50
C GLY A 112 2.52 -19.98 -5.23
N LYS A 113 1.93 -19.38 -4.20
CA LYS A 113 0.51 -19.56 -3.84
C LYS A 113 -0.15 -18.27 -3.38
N ASN A 114 0.44 -17.55 -2.43
CA ASN A 114 -0.09 -16.34 -1.81
C ASN A 114 0.84 -15.16 -2.04
N PHE A 115 0.25 -13.97 -2.02
CA PHE A 115 0.95 -12.70 -1.97
C PHE A 115 1.08 -12.24 -0.52
N ARG A 116 2.24 -11.67 -0.17
CA ARG A 116 2.47 -11.05 1.13
C ARG A 116 3.12 -9.69 0.94
N VAL A 117 2.67 -8.68 1.68
CA VAL A 117 3.25 -7.35 1.63
C VAL A 117 3.66 -6.88 3.02
N ILE A 118 4.86 -6.31 3.10
CA ILE A 118 5.44 -5.76 4.33
C ILE A 118 5.82 -4.30 4.09
N LEU A 119 5.33 -3.39 4.94
CA LEU A 119 5.58 -1.95 4.82
C LEU A 119 6.77 -1.52 5.70
N SER A 120 7.57 -0.56 5.26
CA SER A 120 8.68 -0.03 6.07
C SER A 120 8.22 0.81 7.25
N LYS A 121 7.04 1.43 7.15
CA LYS A 121 6.38 2.08 8.28
C LYS A 121 5.85 0.99 9.21
N ASP A 122 6.52 0.78 10.33
CA ASP A 122 6.13 -0.17 11.37
C ASP A 122 5.92 -1.61 10.84
N HIS A 123 7.01 -2.20 10.34
CA HIS A 123 7.02 -3.50 9.65
C HIS A 123 6.66 -4.70 10.54
N GLU A 124 6.73 -4.56 11.87
CA GLU A 124 6.24 -5.59 12.81
C GLU A 124 4.70 -5.62 12.88
N VAL A 125 4.03 -4.54 12.44
CA VAL A 125 2.57 -4.38 12.44
C VAL A 125 1.95 -4.59 11.05
N HIS A 126 2.63 -4.12 10.00
CA HIS A 126 2.05 -4.02 8.66
C HIS A 126 2.49 -5.18 7.76
N ASP A 127 1.98 -6.37 8.09
CA ASP A 127 2.28 -7.63 7.41
C ASP A 127 0.98 -8.36 7.00
N TYR A 128 0.70 -8.37 5.71
CA TYR A 128 -0.58 -8.81 5.16
C TYR A 128 -0.39 -9.91 4.13
N GLU A 129 -1.26 -10.92 4.16
CA GLU A 129 -1.28 -12.03 3.20
C GLU A 129 -2.63 -12.12 2.48
N TYR A 130 -2.58 -12.32 1.16
CA TYR A 130 -3.73 -12.38 0.27
C TYR A 130 -3.52 -13.41 -0.85
N LYS A 131 -4.60 -13.93 -1.42
CA LYS A 131 -4.54 -14.95 -2.49
C LYS A 131 -4.32 -14.35 -3.88
N TYR A 132 -4.83 -13.16 -4.13
CA TYR A 132 -4.90 -12.59 -5.47
C TYR A 132 -4.26 -11.21 -5.51
N LEU A 133 -3.64 -10.92 -6.65
CA LEU A 133 -3.23 -9.58 -7.07
C LEU A 133 -4.08 -9.23 -8.28
N LEU A 134 -4.84 -8.14 -8.20
CA LEU A 134 -5.70 -7.67 -9.28
C LEU A 134 -5.17 -6.33 -9.80
N ASP A 135 -5.07 -6.21 -11.12
CA ASP A 135 -4.79 -4.96 -11.83
C ASP A 135 -6.11 -4.41 -12.38
N LEU A 136 -6.58 -3.32 -11.79
CA LEU A 136 -7.91 -2.77 -11.97
C LEU A 136 -7.82 -1.38 -12.57
N GLU A 137 -8.37 -1.20 -13.77
CA GLU A 137 -8.50 0.11 -14.40
C GLU A 137 -9.96 0.55 -14.41
N GLY A 138 -10.22 1.80 -14.07
CA GLY A 138 -11.55 2.37 -14.09
C GLY A 138 -11.55 3.89 -14.09
N ARG A 139 -12.74 4.49 -14.09
CA ARG A 139 -12.89 5.95 -14.08
C ARG A 139 -13.58 6.37 -12.80
N MET A 140 -12.99 7.35 -12.12
CA MET A 140 -13.66 8.06 -11.05
C MET A 140 -14.78 8.93 -11.63
N ASP A 141 -15.84 9.14 -10.85
CA ASP A 141 -16.88 10.09 -11.23
C ASP A 141 -16.28 11.47 -11.51
N GLN A 142 -16.59 12.03 -12.68
CA GLN A 142 -16.09 13.32 -13.17
C GLN A 142 -14.59 13.39 -13.51
N ALA A 143 -13.82 12.30 -13.42
CA ALA A 143 -12.42 12.29 -13.84
C ALA A 143 -12.26 12.18 -15.37
N VAL A 144 -11.34 12.97 -15.92
CA VAL A 144 -11.03 13.00 -17.36
C VAL A 144 -10.24 11.76 -17.79
N LYS A 145 -9.39 11.23 -16.91
CA LYS A 145 -8.51 10.10 -17.19
C LYS A 145 -8.92 8.86 -16.37
N PRO A 146 -8.73 7.65 -16.91
CA PRO A 146 -8.84 6.44 -16.10
C PRO A 146 -7.75 6.44 -15.03
N VAL A 147 -7.99 5.67 -13.97
CA VAL A 147 -7.11 5.44 -12.84
C VAL A 147 -6.84 3.95 -12.79
N ARG A 148 -5.61 3.60 -12.42
CA ARG A 148 -5.19 2.23 -12.19
C ARG A 148 -5.00 1.97 -10.70
N TYR A 149 -5.60 0.90 -10.22
CA TYR A 149 -5.38 0.31 -8.90
C TYR A 149 -4.78 -1.08 -9.05
N VAL A 150 -3.65 -1.32 -8.38
CA VAL A 150 -3.19 -2.70 -8.15
C VAL A 150 -3.45 -3.05 -6.70
N VAL A 151 -4.22 -4.10 -6.46
CA VAL A 151 -4.68 -4.48 -5.12
C VAL A 151 -4.38 -5.94 -4.82
N LEU A 152 -4.09 -6.23 -3.55
CA LEU A 152 -4.10 -7.58 -2.99
C LEU A 152 -5.43 -7.85 -2.31
N THR A 153 -6.01 -9.02 -2.56
CA THR A 153 -7.33 -9.38 -2.03
C THR A 153 -7.52 -10.91 -1.92
N ASN A 154 -8.50 -11.33 -1.12
CA ASN A 154 -8.99 -12.71 -1.08
C ASN A 154 -10.25 -12.92 -1.93
N ASP A 155 -10.80 -11.84 -2.48
CA ASP A 155 -11.91 -11.84 -3.42
C ASP A 155 -11.39 -11.63 -4.85
N LYS A 156 -11.45 -12.68 -5.66
CA LYS A 156 -10.97 -12.65 -7.06
C LYS A 156 -11.86 -11.82 -7.99
N ASP A 157 -13.09 -11.54 -7.58
CA ASP A 157 -14.10 -10.86 -8.39
C ASP A 157 -14.22 -9.37 -7.99
N LEU A 158 -13.33 -8.89 -7.10
CA LEU A 158 -13.27 -7.50 -6.66
C LEU A 158 -13.01 -6.57 -7.86
N SER A 159 -13.93 -5.63 -8.09
CA SER A 159 -13.86 -4.68 -9.19
C SER A 159 -13.25 -3.33 -8.79
N PHE A 160 -12.86 -2.52 -9.79
CA PHE A 160 -12.43 -1.13 -9.57
C PHE A 160 -13.46 -0.33 -8.75
N GLN A 161 -14.75 -0.45 -9.10
CA GLN A 161 -15.81 0.30 -8.42
C GLN A 161 -15.92 -0.12 -6.94
N ASN A 162 -15.76 -1.41 -6.63
CA ASN A 162 -15.78 -1.88 -5.25
C ASN A 162 -14.64 -1.26 -4.42
N VAL A 163 -13.42 -1.19 -4.99
CA VAL A 163 -12.28 -0.54 -4.35
C VAL A 163 -12.57 0.95 -4.16
N TRP A 164 -13.00 1.63 -5.23
CA TRP A 164 -13.33 3.06 -5.20
C TRP A 164 -14.36 3.40 -4.12
N ASP A 165 -15.48 2.69 -4.09
CA ASP A 165 -16.56 2.89 -3.11
C ASP A 165 -16.05 2.62 -1.69
N SER A 166 -15.25 1.58 -1.51
CA SER A 166 -14.66 1.25 -0.20
C SER A 166 -13.68 2.32 0.30
N GLU A 167 -12.92 3.00 -0.57
CA GLU A 167 -12.03 4.10 -0.17
C GLU A 167 -12.80 5.36 0.26
N HIS A 168 -14.03 5.51 -0.23
CA HIS A 168 -14.91 6.64 0.06
C HIS A 168 -16.05 6.28 1.04
N ALA A 169 -16.01 5.06 1.58
CA ALA A 169 -16.94 4.58 2.58
C ALA A 169 -16.93 5.48 3.83
N LYS A 170 -18.11 5.71 4.40
CA LYS A 170 -18.26 6.56 5.59
C LYS A 170 -18.08 5.77 6.88
N THR A 171 -18.21 4.45 6.80
CA THR A 171 -18.14 3.54 7.94
C THR A 171 -17.15 2.41 7.66
N GLU A 172 -16.61 1.81 8.72
CA GLU A 172 -15.69 0.67 8.59
C GLU A 172 -16.39 -0.61 8.09
N GLU A 173 -17.69 -0.76 8.36
CA GLU A 173 -18.49 -1.92 7.92
C GLU A 173 -18.66 -1.96 6.39
N GLU A 174 -18.61 -0.79 5.76
CA GLU A 174 -18.66 -0.63 4.30
C GLU A 174 -17.30 -0.87 3.64
N LYS A 175 -16.21 -0.95 4.41
CA LYS A 175 -14.87 -1.16 3.87
C LYS A 175 -14.64 -2.62 3.53
N LEU A 176 -14.07 -2.83 2.36
CA LEU A 176 -13.68 -4.15 1.88
C LEU A 176 -12.27 -4.48 2.33
N ASN A 177 -12.02 -5.77 2.57
CA ASN A 177 -10.71 -6.26 2.95
C ASN A 177 -9.83 -6.48 1.72
N TYR A 178 -9.04 -5.46 1.38
CA TYR A 178 -7.98 -5.52 0.40
C TYR A 178 -6.82 -4.63 0.86
N LYS A 179 -5.66 -4.81 0.22
CA LYS A 179 -4.51 -3.92 0.40
C LYS A 179 -4.12 -3.35 -0.94
N ARG A 180 -4.30 -2.05 -1.11
CA ARG A 180 -3.82 -1.33 -2.29
C ARG A 180 -2.29 -1.30 -2.27
N ILE A 181 -1.71 -1.71 -3.40
CA ILE A 181 -0.29 -1.62 -3.68
C ILE A 181 -0.08 -0.37 -4.51
N ILE A 182 -0.56 -0.33 -5.75
CA ILE A 182 -0.37 0.82 -6.66
C ILE A 182 -1.68 1.64 -6.76
N TYR A 183 -1.52 2.96 -6.73
CA TYR A 183 -2.49 3.94 -7.21
C TYR A 183 -1.80 4.81 -8.24
N GLU A 184 -2.27 4.76 -9.48
CA GLU A 184 -1.65 5.45 -10.61
C GLU A 184 -2.68 6.24 -11.41
N ILE A 185 -2.34 7.50 -11.70
CA ILE A 185 -3.06 8.37 -12.62
C ILE A 185 -2.17 8.56 -13.86
N PRO A 186 -2.49 7.89 -14.99
CA PRO A 186 -1.78 8.03 -16.26
C PRO A 186 -1.77 9.46 -16.84
#